data_AF-A0A804M217-F1
#
_entry.id   AF-A0A804M217-F1
#
_cell.length_a   1.000
_cell.length_b   1.000
_cell.length_c   1.000
_cell.angle_alpha   90.00
_cell.angle_beta   90.00
_cell.angle_gamma   90.00
#
_symmetry.space_group_name_H-M   'P 1'
#
loop_
_entity.id
_entity.type
_entity.pdbx_description
1 polymer ?
#
loop_
_entity_poly.entity_id
_entity_poly.type
_entity_poly.pdbx_seq_one_letter_code
_entity_poly.pdbx_strand_id
1 'polypeptide(L)'
;MFFLRNNDSNCGRAQGAGERDSHMILCRALGGRTGRSTKGWDIGVSCIHPTAAAARLFAPLKLPVHMPVIEFHHDEVWELPAGAEVLARSDQTRVEMFRLGDRAMGVQGHPEYSKDILMSIADRLLRHNHILDCQVDVAKASFDVRQPDKELWKKVCRGFLKGRLQSQQQFH
;
A
#
# COMPACT_ATOMS: atom_id res chain seq x y z
N MET A 1 3.11 -2.55 3.19
CA MET A 1 3.95 -1.64 4.02
C MET A 1 3.12 -0.83 5.04
N PHE A 2 3.67 -0.42 6.19
CA PHE A 2 3.06 0.62 7.05
C PHE A 2 4.08 1.64 7.60
N PHE A 3 3.56 2.79 8.01
CA PHE A 3 4.29 3.89 8.61
C PHE A 3 3.63 4.31 9.92
N LEU A 4 4.44 4.51 10.95
CA LEU A 4 4.03 5.12 12.22
C LEU A 4 4.72 6.46 12.39
N ARG A 5 4.01 7.44 12.94
CA ARG A 5 4.54 8.74 13.33
C ARG A 5 4.55 8.81 14.86
N ASN A 6 5.75 8.92 15.44
CA ASN A 6 5.91 9.21 16.86
C ASN A 6 5.67 10.72 17.10
N ASN A 7 4.94 11.05 18.15
CA ASN A 7 4.73 12.44 18.60
C ASN A 7 5.93 13.01 19.36
N ASP A 8 6.83 12.15 19.82
CA ASP A 8 8.12 12.56 20.38
C ASP A 8 9.13 12.70 19.25
N SER A 9 10.03 13.67 19.35
CA SER A 9 11.06 14.11 18.41
C SER A 9 12.05 13.02 17.91
N ASN A 10 11.77 11.74 18.13
CA ASN A 10 12.59 10.60 17.76
C ASN A 10 11.88 9.77 16.67
N CYS A 11 12.42 9.85 15.46
CA CYS A 11 12.00 9.12 14.27
C CYS A 11 12.22 7.61 14.46
N GLY A 12 11.23 6.90 15.00
CA GLY A 12 11.22 5.44 15.04
C GLY A 12 10.76 4.88 13.69
N ARG A 13 11.70 4.44 12.85
CA ARG A 13 11.38 3.59 11.69
C ARG A 13 10.98 2.21 12.18
N ALA A 14 9.72 1.83 12.04
CA ALA A 14 9.35 0.43 11.98
C ALA A 14 9.27 0.03 10.49
N GLN A 15 10.37 -0.49 9.94
CA GLN A 15 10.39 -1.22 8.67
C GLN A 15 10.15 -2.69 8.99
N GLY A 16 8.90 -3.13 8.99
CA GLY A 16 8.57 -4.55 9.02
C GLY A 16 8.54 -5.10 7.60
N ALA A 17 9.65 -5.69 7.15
CA ALA A 17 9.72 -6.55 5.97
C ALA A 17 9.63 -8.01 6.46
N GLY A 18 8.45 -8.60 6.37
CA GLY A 18 8.23 -10.02 6.64
C GLY A 18 7.09 -10.48 5.74
N GLU A 19 7.07 -11.78 5.42
CA GLU A 19 6.14 -12.50 4.51
C GLU A 19 4.64 -12.35 4.81
N ARG A 20 4.27 -11.49 5.77
CA ARG A 20 2.91 -11.04 6.04
C ARG A 20 2.86 -9.53 5.88
N ASP A 21 2.00 -9.07 4.98
CA ASP A 21 1.85 -7.65 4.66
C ASP A 21 1.66 -6.81 5.91
N SER A 22 2.64 -5.95 6.16
CA SER A 22 2.68 -5.13 7.36
C SER A 22 1.47 -4.17 7.43
N HIS A 23 0.90 -3.82 6.27
CA HIS A 23 -0.40 -3.15 6.13
C HIS A 23 -1.55 -3.91 6.82
N MET A 24 -1.60 -5.23 6.60
CA MET A 24 -2.63 -6.12 7.12
C MET A 24 -2.47 -6.35 8.61
N ILE A 25 -1.23 -6.49 9.06
CA ILE A 25 -0.90 -6.58 10.49
C ILE A 25 -1.36 -5.31 11.20
N LEU A 26 -1.04 -4.13 10.66
CA LEU A 26 -1.48 -2.86 11.23
C LEU A 26 -3.02 -2.77 11.29
N CYS A 27 -3.71 -3.13 10.21
CA CYS A 27 -5.16 -3.13 10.15
C CYS A 27 -5.77 -4.03 11.25
N ARG A 28 -5.33 -5.30 11.35
CA ARG A 28 -5.83 -6.23 12.37
C ARG A 28 -5.50 -5.77 13.79
N ALA A 29 -4.30 -5.26 14.03
CA ALA A 29 -3.89 -4.78 15.35
C ALA A 29 -4.73 -3.59 15.84
N LEU A 30 -5.27 -2.79 14.92
CA LEU A 30 -6.15 -1.66 15.22
C LEU A 30 -7.64 -2.05 15.26
N GLY A 31 -7.97 -3.34 15.15
CA GLY A 31 -9.34 -3.85 15.21
C GLY A 31 -10.07 -3.91 13.87
N GLY A 32 -9.37 -3.74 12.74
CA GLY A 32 -9.93 -3.98 11.41
C GLY A 32 -9.99 -5.48 11.06
N ARG A 33 -10.68 -5.81 9.97
CA ARG A 33 -10.80 -7.20 9.46
C ARG A 33 -10.09 -7.36 8.12
N THR A 34 -9.42 -8.49 7.98
CA THR A 34 -8.73 -8.88 6.75
C THR A 34 -9.07 -10.30 6.36
N GLY A 35 -8.99 -10.59 5.07
CA GLY A 35 -9.20 -11.94 4.53
C GLY A 35 -8.74 -12.05 3.09
N ARG A 36 -8.95 -13.23 2.47
CA ARG A 36 -8.58 -13.45 1.07
C ARG A 36 -9.40 -12.58 0.13
N SER A 37 -8.75 -12.02 -0.88
CA SER A 37 -9.41 -11.35 -1.98
C SER A 37 -10.31 -12.32 -2.74
N THR A 38 -11.54 -11.90 -3.02
CA THR A 38 -12.45 -12.69 -3.88
C THR A 38 -12.06 -12.64 -5.36
N LYS A 39 -11.13 -11.75 -5.73
CA LYS A 39 -10.63 -11.60 -7.10
C LYS A 39 -9.34 -12.38 -7.35
N GLY A 40 -8.79 -13.01 -6.30
CA GLY A 40 -7.54 -13.75 -6.37
C GLY A 40 -6.32 -12.87 -6.13
N TRP A 41 -5.18 -13.32 -6.63
CA TRP A 41 -3.89 -12.68 -6.47
C TRP A 41 -3.77 -11.38 -7.30
N ASP A 42 -3.20 -10.34 -6.69
CA ASP A 42 -2.68 -9.16 -7.38
C ASP A 42 -1.15 -9.23 -7.38
N ILE A 43 -0.56 -9.41 -8.57
CA ILE A 43 0.88 -9.63 -8.79
C ILE A 43 1.28 -8.81 -10.01
N GLY A 44 2.23 -7.89 -9.84
CA GLY A 44 2.74 -7.08 -10.95
C GLY A 44 2.70 -5.59 -10.65
N VAL A 45 2.58 -4.76 -11.70
CA VAL A 45 2.44 -3.32 -11.57
C VAL A 45 0.98 -2.92 -11.76
N SER A 46 0.34 -2.50 -10.66
CA SER A 46 -1.03 -2.01 -10.65
C SER A 46 -1.05 -0.49 -10.49
N CYS A 47 -2.13 0.14 -10.94
CA CYS A 47 -2.37 1.57 -10.69
C CYS A 47 -3.37 1.71 -9.57
N ILE A 48 -2.97 2.40 -8.51
CA ILE A 48 -3.89 2.81 -7.46
C ILE A 48 -4.33 4.25 -7.70
N HIS A 49 -5.53 4.56 -7.23
CA HIS A 49 -6.23 5.82 -7.44
C HIS A 49 -6.42 6.50 -6.08
N PRO A 50 -5.86 7.71 -5.88
CA PRO A 50 -6.07 8.46 -4.66
C PRO A 50 -7.53 8.91 -4.55
N THR A 51 -8.08 8.78 -3.35
CA THR A 51 -9.39 9.32 -2.98
C THR A 51 -9.31 10.83 -2.73
N ALA A 52 -10.46 11.48 -2.57
CA ALA A 52 -10.51 12.88 -2.11
C ALA A 52 -9.77 13.08 -0.77
N ALA A 53 -9.76 12.07 0.10
CA ALA A 53 -9.02 12.12 1.36
C ALA A 53 -7.51 12.24 1.16
N ALA A 54 -6.95 11.42 0.27
CA ALA A 54 -5.54 11.51 -0.09
C ALA A 54 -5.22 12.83 -0.78
N ALA A 55 -6.09 13.32 -1.66
CA ALA A 55 -5.90 14.61 -2.33
C ALA A 55 -5.82 15.77 -1.33
N ARG A 56 -6.69 15.80 -0.30
CA ARG A 56 -6.63 16.79 0.79
C ARG A 56 -5.36 16.64 1.62
N LEU A 57 -5.09 15.42 2.08
CA LEU A 57 -3.96 15.11 2.94
C LEU A 57 -2.64 15.49 2.27
N PHE A 58 -2.47 15.15 1.00
CA PHE A 58 -1.26 15.39 0.22
C PHE A 58 -1.38 16.57 -0.74
N ALA A 59 -2.24 17.56 -0.45
CA ALA A 59 -2.47 18.72 -1.33
C ALA A 59 -1.18 19.42 -1.81
N PRO A 60 -0.13 19.61 -0.98
CA PRO A 60 1.13 20.21 -1.44
C PRO A 60 1.90 19.37 -2.46
N LEU A 61 1.69 18.04 -2.48
CA LEU A 61 2.36 17.12 -3.39
C LEU A 61 1.69 17.02 -4.76
N LYS A 62 0.44 17.50 -4.90
CA LYS A 62 -0.38 17.37 -6.12
C LYS A 62 -0.32 15.95 -6.69
N LEU A 63 -0.88 14.98 -5.95
CA LEU A 63 -0.83 13.57 -6.34
C LEU A 63 -1.46 13.36 -7.73
N PRO A 64 -0.85 12.52 -8.59
CA PRO A 64 -1.45 12.14 -9.86
C PRO A 64 -2.67 11.24 -9.64
N VAL A 65 -3.58 11.19 -10.62
CA VAL A 65 -4.78 10.33 -10.61
C VAL A 65 -4.43 8.84 -10.65
N HIS A 66 -3.24 8.52 -11.16
CA HIS A 66 -2.72 7.16 -11.26
C HIS A 66 -1.37 7.09 -10.56
N MET A 67 -1.26 6.20 -9.56
CA MET A 67 -0.04 5.98 -8.80
C MET A 67 0.40 4.54 -9.02
N PRO A 68 1.33 4.26 -9.96
CA PRO A 68 1.77 2.91 -10.22
C PRO A 68 2.65 2.38 -9.10
N VAL A 69 2.38 1.15 -8.66
CA VAL A 69 3.08 0.47 -7.58
C VAL A 69 3.17 -1.02 -7.89
N ILE A 70 4.16 -1.70 -7.32
CA ILE A 70 4.25 -3.16 -7.40
C ILE A 70 3.29 -3.76 -6.36
N GLU A 71 2.39 -4.61 -6.80
CA GLU A 71 1.51 -5.42 -5.96
C GLU A 71 2.01 -6.86 -5.90
N PHE A 72 1.88 -7.45 -4.71
CA PHE A 72 2.17 -8.87 -4.47
C PHE A 72 1.38 -9.38 -3.27
N HIS A 73 0.09 -9.58 -3.43
CA HIS A 73 -0.75 -10.03 -2.33
C HIS A 73 -1.96 -10.82 -2.82
N HIS A 74 -2.50 -11.64 -1.92
CA HIS A 74 -3.75 -12.36 -2.12
C HIS A 74 -4.80 -11.94 -1.08
N ASP A 75 -4.35 -11.52 0.09
CA ASP A 75 -5.24 -11.02 1.13
C ASP A 75 -5.50 -9.52 0.92
N GLU A 76 -6.64 -9.05 1.41
CA GLU A 76 -7.03 -7.64 1.38
C GLU A 76 -7.76 -7.24 2.68
N VAL A 77 -7.76 -5.94 2.97
CA VAL A 77 -8.57 -5.39 4.06
C VAL A 77 -10.04 -5.41 3.65
N TRP A 78 -10.85 -6.14 4.41
CA TRP A 78 -12.31 -6.15 4.24
C TRP A 78 -12.97 -5.00 5.00
N GLU A 79 -12.50 -4.73 6.22
CA GLU A 79 -13.04 -3.68 7.08
C GLU A 79 -11.90 -2.91 7.73
N LEU A 80 -11.95 -1.60 7.61
CA LEU A 80 -10.98 -0.72 8.24
C LEU A 80 -11.22 -0.63 9.75
N PRO A 81 -10.15 -0.36 10.53
CA PRO A 81 -10.27 0.04 11.92
C PRO A 81 -11.19 1.24 12.12
N ALA A 82 -11.82 1.34 13.29
CA ALA A 82 -12.61 2.53 13.64
C ALA A 82 -11.75 3.80 13.57
N GLY A 83 -12.28 4.84 12.90
CA GLY A 83 -11.59 6.12 12.70
C GLY A 83 -10.50 6.11 11.62
N ALA A 84 -10.29 4.99 10.91
CA ALA A 84 -9.41 4.96 9.75
C ALA A 84 -10.12 5.45 8.48
N GLU A 85 -9.36 6.06 7.58
CA GLU A 85 -9.86 6.62 6.32
C GLU A 85 -9.10 5.99 5.15
N VAL A 86 -9.83 5.55 4.12
CA VAL A 86 -9.24 5.06 2.86
C VAL A 86 -8.61 6.23 2.12
N LEU A 87 -7.35 6.08 1.75
CA LEU A 87 -6.59 7.05 0.98
C LEU A 87 -6.49 6.68 -0.49
N ALA A 88 -6.42 5.40 -0.84
CA ALA A 88 -6.38 4.95 -2.23
C ALA A 88 -7.06 3.59 -2.44
N ARG A 89 -7.49 3.34 -3.68
CA ARG A 89 -8.16 2.11 -4.14
C ARG A 89 -7.64 1.71 -5.52
N SER A 90 -7.84 0.46 -5.94
CA SER A 90 -7.63 0.03 -7.32
C SER A 90 -8.86 -0.73 -7.83
N ASP A 91 -8.81 -1.15 -9.09
CA ASP A 91 -9.80 -2.03 -9.67
C ASP A 91 -9.80 -3.41 -9.01
N GLN A 92 -8.68 -3.85 -8.44
CA GLN A 92 -8.56 -5.14 -7.73
C GLN A 92 -8.91 -4.99 -6.25
N THR A 93 -8.28 -4.03 -5.57
CA THR A 93 -8.29 -3.95 -4.10
C THR A 93 -9.02 -2.71 -3.60
N ARG A 94 -9.96 -2.90 -2.68
CA ARG A 94 -10.79 -1.81 -2.16
C ARG A 94 -10.04 -0.83 -1.26
N VAL A 95 -8.97 -1.28 -0.61
CA VAL A 95 -8.19 -0.52 0.37
C VAL A 95 -6.71 -0.71 0.04
N GLU A 96 -6.21 0.08 -0.91
CA GLU A 96 -4.79 0.07 -1.27
C GLU A 96 -3.95 0.88 -0.30
N MET A 97 -4.58 1.88 0.31
CA MET A 97 -3.93 2.76 1.25
C MET A 97 -4.95 3.27 2.25
N PHE A 98 -4.60 3.30 3.53
CA PHE A 98 -5.41 3.91 4.57
C PHE A 98 -4.54 4.66 5.57
N ARG A 99 -5.17 5.52 6.36
CA ARG A 99 -4.55 6.15 7.53
C ARG A 99 -5.42 6.03 8.77
N LEU A 100 -4.79 6.12 9.94
CA LEU A 100 -5.46 6.35 11.21
C LEU A 100 -4.98 7.68 11.80
N GLY A 101 -5.80 8.73 11.66
CA GLY A 101 -5.41 10.10 11.97
C GLY A 101 -4.09 10.49 11.29
N ASP A 102 -3.19 11.10 12.05
CA ASP A 102 -1.84 11.48 11.58
C ASP A 102 -0.75 10.53 12.08
N ARG A 103 -1.15 9.44 12.74
CA ARG A 103 -0.26 8.56 13.50
C ARG A 103 0.17 7.34 12.71
N ALA A 104 -0.71 6.81 11.87
CA ALA A 104 -0.43 5.59 11.13
C ALA A 104 -0.93 5.66 9.69
N MET A 105 -0.20 5.04 8.78
CA MET A 105 -0.59 4.89 7.39
C MET A 105 -0.16 3.52 6.87
N GLY A 106 -1.08 2.78 6.27
CA GLY A 106 -0.82 1.52 5.59
C GLY A 106 -0.88 1.71 4.09
N VAL A 107 -0.01 1.02 3.36
CA VAL A 107 0.00 0.88 1.89
C VAL A 107 0.09 -0.61 1.59
N GLN A 108 -0.83 -1.16 0.80
CA GLN A 108 -0.87 -2.57 0.45
C GLN A 108 0.33 -2.92 -0.45
N GLY A 109 0.51 -2.17 -1.54
CA GLY A 109 1.65 -2.33 -2.44
C GLY A 109 3.04 -2.06 -1.85
N HIS A 110 4.03 -2.44 -2.67
CA HIS A 110 5.45 -2.51 -2.34
C HIS A 110 6.29 -1.53 -3.20
N PRO A 111 6.28 -0.22 -2.89
CA PRO A 111 7.14 0.74 -3.57
C PRO A 111 8.65 0.47 -3.42
N GLU A 112 9.03 -0.36 -2.44
CA GLU A 112 10.38 -0.84 -2.19
C GLU A 112 10.82 -1.96 -3.15
N TYR A 113 9.90 -2.66 -3.81
CA TYR A 113 10.24 -3.75 -4.71
C TYR A 113 10.83 -3.27 -6.04
N SER A 114 11.57 -4.15 -6.69
CA SER A 114 11.94 -4.06 -8.11
C SER A 114 11.30 -5.23 -8.86
N LYS A 115 11.33 -5.19 -10.19
CA LYS A 115 10.92 -6.32 -11.04
C LYS A 115 11.65 -7.59 -10.61
N ASP A 116 12.97 -7.52 -10.40
CA ASP A 116 13.78 -8.69 -10.01
C ASP A 116 13.39 -9.26 -8.65
N ILE A 117 13.10 -8.40 -7.66
CA ILE A 117 12.63 -8.84 -6.34
C ILE A 117 11.28 -9.55 -6.49
N LEU A 118 10.33 -8.95 -7.20
CA LEU A 118 9.02 -9.53 -7.42
C LEU A 118 9.12 -10.89 -8.13
N MET A 119 9.90 -10.97 -9.22
CA MET A 119 10.07 -12.20 -9.97
C MET A 119 10.74 -13.29 -9.13
N SER A 120 11.75 -12.94 -8.32
CA SER A 120 12.39 -13.92 -7.42
C SER A 120 11.42 -14.51 -6.40
N ILE A 121 10.50 -13.70 -5.86
CA ILE A 121 9.47 -14.17 -4.92
C ILE A 121 8.41 -15.00 -5.66
N ALA A 122 7.94 -14.52 -6.82
CA ALA A 122 6.96 -15.23 -7.64
C ALA A 122 7.48 -16.61 -8.07
N ASP A 123 8.73 -16.70 -8.54
CA ASP A 123 9.35 -17.97 -8.93
C ASP A 123 9.42 -18.97 -7.76
N ARG A 124 9.66 -18.49 -6.53
CA ARG A 124 9.63 -19.35 -5.33
C ARG A 124 8.22 -19.89 -5.09
N LEU A 125 7.21 -19.03 -5.11
CA LEU A 125 5.82 -19.45 -4.90
C LEU A 125 5.30 -20.39 -6.00
N LEU A 126 5.70 -20.15 -7.25
CA LEU A 126 5.36 -21.00 -8.39
C LEU A 126 5.91 -22.41 -8.21
N ARG A 127 7.19 -22.55 -7.83
CA ARG A 127 7.81 -23.87 -7.55
C ARG A 127 7.12 -24.65 -6.44
N HIS A 128 6.44 -23.96 -5.52
CA HIS A 128 5.68 -24.56 -4.43
C HIS A 128 4.17 -24.65 -4.72
N ASN A 129 3.74 -24.41 -5.96
CA ASN A 129 2.35 -24.46 -6.40
C ASN A 129 1.40 -23.53 -5.60
N HIS A 130 1.91 -22.40 -5.12
CA HIS A 130 1.11 -21.38 -4.42
C HIS A 130 0.50 -20.35 -5.38
N ILE A 131 1.10 -20.19 -6.56
CA ILE A 131 0.62 -19.37 -7.67
C ILE A 131 0.75 -20.19 -8.97
N LEU A 132 0.05 -19.76 -10.01
CA LEU A 132 0.01 -20.38 -11.32
C LEU A 132 0.94 -19.67 -12.31
N ASP A 133 1.44 -20.38 -13.33
CA ASP A 133 2.27 -19.80 -14.39
C ASP A 133 1.60 -18.59 -15.06
N CYS A 134 0.30 -18.69 -15.34
CA CYS A 134 -0.46 -17.60 -15.95
C CYS A 134 -0.47 -16.32 -15.10
N GLN A 135 -0.40 -16.44 -13.77
CA GLN A 135 -0.33 -15.29 -12.88
C GLN A 135 1.05 -14.62 -12.94
N VAL A 136 2.11 -15.42 -13.07
CA VAL A 136 3.47 -14.92 -13.27
C VAL A 136 3.62 -14.25 -14.63
N ASP A 137 3.00 -14.80 -15.68
CA ASP A 137 3.03 -14.22 -17.02
C ASP A 137 2.28 -12.89 -17.10
N VAL A 138 1.10 -12.79 -16.49
CA VAL A 138 0.37 -11.52 -16.33
C VAL A 138 1.22 -10.50 -15.56
N ALA A 139 1.87 -10.93 -14.47
CA ALA A 139 2.76 -10.06 -13.71
C ALA A 139 3.93 -9.56 -14.55
N LYS A 140 4.58 -10.41 -15.35
CA LYS A 140 5.67 -10.00 -16.25
C LYS A 140 5.20 -8.97 -17.27
N ALA A 141 4.07 -9.23 -17.93
CA ALA A 141 3.49 -8.35 -18.94
C ALA A 141 3.11 -6.98 -18.36
N SER A 142 2.69 -6.91 -17.08
CA SER A 142 2.34 -5.63 -16.45
C SER A 142 3.50 -4.62 -16.43
N PHE A 143 4.76 -5.08 -16.31
CA PHE A 143 5.94 -4.21 -16.37
C PHE A 143 6.18 -3.62 -17.76
N ASP A 144 5.71 -4.28 -18.83
CA ASP A 144 5.87 -3.78 -20.19
C ASP A 144 4.82 -2.69 -20.48
N VAL A 145 3.68 -2.74 -19.78
CA VAL A 145 2.60 -1.73 -19.86
C VAL A 145 2.92 -0.51 -19.01
N ARG A 146 3.49 -0.70 -17.81
CA ARG A 146 3.71 0.40 -16.87
C ARG A 146 4.90 0.15 -15.96
N GLN A 147 5.60 1.24 -15.63
CA GLN A 147 6.70 1.23 -14.67
C GLN A 147 6.23 1.75 -13.30
N PRO A 148 6.68 1.13 -12.19
CA PRO A 148 6.38 1.64 -10.85
C PRO A 148 7.11 2.96 -10.58
N ASP A 149 6.44 3.90 -9.91
CA ASP A 149 7.00 5.24 -9.66
C ASP A 149 7.59 5.35 -8.25
N LYS A 150 8.84 4.91 -8.09
CA LYS A 150 9.53 4.94 -6.79
C LYS A 150 9.70 6.36 -6.23
N GLU A 151 9.86 7.37 -7.09
CA GLU A 151 10.09 8.74 -6.63
C GLU A 151 8.81 9.38 -6.11
N LEU A 152 7.68 9.12 -6.77
CA LEU A 152 6.36 9.49 -6.26
C LEU A 152 6.11 8.86 -4.90
N TRP A 153 6.33 7.55 -4.76
CA TRP A 153 6.11 6.86 -3.49
C TRP A 153 7.02 7.35 -2.38
N LYS A 154 8.29 7.65 -2.68
CA LYS A 154 9.19 8.32 -1.73
C LYS A 154 8.62 9.66 -1.27
N LYS A 155 8.05 10.47 -2.17
CA LYS A 155 7.42 11.76 -1.82
C LYS A 155 6.19 11.56 -0.94
N VAL A 156 5.31 10.60 -1.26
CA VAL A 156 4.12 10.25 -0.46
C VAL A 156 4.53 9.86 0.96
N CYS A 157 5.47 8.91 1.09
CA CYS A 157 5.93 8.40 2.38
C CYS A 157 6.59 9.50 3.22
N ARG A 158 7.46 10.32 2.59
CA ARG A 158 8.10 11.46 3.27
C ARG A 158 7.10 12.55 3.63
N GLY A 159 6.10 12.78 2.79
CA GLY A 159 5.01 13.74 3.05
C GLY A 159 4.30 13.37 4.34
N PHE A 160 3.90 12.11 4.47
CA PHE A 160 3.22 11.60 5.66
C PHE A 160 4.09 11.71 6.91
N LEU A 161 5.33 11.21 6.86
CA LEU A 161 6.22 11.18 8.02
C LEU A 161 6.62 12.58 8.51
N LYS A 162 6.76 13.56 7.62
CA LYS A 162 7.17 14.93 7.99
C LYS A 162 6.04 15.75 8.60
N GLY A 163 4.79 15.27 8.56
CA GLY A 163 3.67 15.98 9.16
C GLY A 163 3.36 17.35 8.55
N ARG A 164 3.88 17.63 7.35
CA ARG A 164 3.58 18.87 6.60
C ARG A 164 2.21 18.81 5.92
N LEU A 165 1.35 17.91 6.39
CA LEU A 165 0.05 17.60 5.85
C LEU A 165 -0.95 18.18 6.83
N GLN A 166 -1.78 19.11 6.37
CA GLN A 166 -2.64 19.90 7.25
C GLN A 166 -3.60 18.99 8.01
N SER A 167 -3.49 19.01 9.33
CA SER A 167 -4.49 18.48 10.25
C SER A 167 -5.67 19.44 10.28
N GLN A 168 -6.72 19.17 9.50
CA GLN A 168 -8.03 19.74 9.77
C GLN A 168 -8.99 18.62 10.16
N GLN A 169 -9.19 18.49 11.48
CA GLN A 169 -10.52 18.51 12.10
C GLN A 169 -10.40 18.42 13.63
N GLN A 170 -10.42 19.58 14.28
CA GLN A 170 -11.14 19.73 15.53
C GLN A 170 -12.63 19.64 15.17
N PHE A 171 -13.33 18.64 15.68
CA PHE A 171 -14.78 18.74 15.84
C PHE A 171 -15.03 19.09 17.31
N HIS A 172 -15.69 20.24 17.50
CA HIS A 172 -16.30 20.66 18.76
C HIS A 172 -17.50 19.78 19.09
#